data_AF-A0AA43TSY0-F1
#
_entry.id   AF-A0AA43TSY0-F1
#
_cell.length_a   1.000
_cell.length_b   1.000
_cell.length_c   1.000
_cell.angle_alpha   90.00
_cell.angle_beta   90.00
_cell.angle_gamma   90.00
#
_symmetry.space_group_name_H-M   'P 1'
#
loop_
_entity.id
_entity.type
_entity.pdbx_description
1 polymer ?
#
loop_
_entity_poly.entity_id
_entity_poly.type
_entity_poly.pdbx_seq_one_letter_code
_entity_poly.pdbx_strand_id
1 'polypeptide(L)'
;MAEINSIIEELWQKTYQGTDVDKILIRSDDETGKGNRSYNYRVCMVKQDTEMDMRGRCSAGQKVLASIIIRLALAECFGVNCGLIALDEPTTNLDVDNIRSLAQSLHDIIQARRHQANFQLIVITHDEDFLKFMKCPDFCDVYYRVSRNERQKSQIRVQSLSDVM
;
A
#
# COMPACT_ATOMS: atom_id res chain seq x y z
N MET A 1 -7.26 2.28 -17.86
CA MET A 1 -6.06 1.50 -17.49
C MET A 1 -4.75 2.26 -17.63
N ALA A 2 -4.54 3.07 -18.68
CA ALA A 2 -3.27 3.79 -18.86
C ALA A 2 -2.90 4.69 -17.66
N GLU A 3 -3.84 5.49 -17.16
CA GLU A 3 -3.62 6.36 -15.99
C GLU A 3 -3.29 5.58 -14.72
N ILE A 4 -4.08 4.53 -14.41
CA ILE A 4 -3.83 3.62 -13.28
C ILE A 4 -2.41 3.03 -13.37
N ASN A 5 -2.02 2.52 -14.54
CA ASN A 5 -0.70 1.93 -14.73
C ASN A 5 0.43 2.96 -14.62
N SER A 6 0.20 4.23 -14.99
CA SER A 6 1.18 5.30 -14.79
C SER A 6 1.46 5.55 -13.32
N ILE A 7 0.40 5.62 -12.50
CA ILE A 7 0.53 5.82 -11.05
C ILE A 7 1.16 4.59 -10.38
N ILE A 8 0.77 3.39 -10.80
CA ILE A 8 1.36 2.14 -10.31
C ILE A 8 2.86 2.10 -10.60
N GLU A 9 3.28 2.41 -11.83
CA GLU A 9 4.69 2.39 -12.24
C GLU A 9 5.50 3.40 -11.44
N GLU A 10 5.00 4.64 -11.30
CA GLU A 10 5.65 5.69 -10.50
C GLU A 10 5.80 5.27 -9.03
N LEU A 11 4.73 4.80 -8.41
CA LEU A 11 4.75 4.37 -7.02
C LEU A 11 5.69 3.18 -6.82
N TRP A 12 5.65 2.18 -7.71
CA TRP A 12 6.52 1.01 -7.62
C TRP A 12 8.00 1.40 -7.69
N GLN A 13 8.39 2.23 -8.65
CA GLN A 13 9.78 2.66 -8.82
C GLN A 13 10.31 3.48 -7.64
N LYS A 14 9.43 4.24 -6.96
CA LYS A 14 9.79 5.00 -5.76
C LYS A 14 9.93 4.13 -4.52
N THR A 15 9.17 3.04 -4.44
CA THR A 15 8.97 2.28 -3.20
C THR A 15 9.74 0.96 -3.17
N TYR A 16 9.74 0.21 -4.27
CA TYR A 16 10.36 -1.10 -4.33
C TYR A 16 11.89 -1.00 -4.37
N GLN A 17 12.54 -1.52 -3.32
CA GLN A 17 14.00 -1.50 -3.18
C GLN A 17 14.70 -2.69 -3.87
N GLY A 18 13.94 -3.68 -4.36
CA GLY A 18 14.49 -4.86 -5.02
C GLY A 18 14.91 -4.58 -6.46
N THR A 19 15.92 -5.30 -6.94
CA THR A 19 16.40 -5.18 -8.32
C THR A 19 15.82 -6.25 -9.25
N ASP A 20 14.94 -7.12 -8.78
CA ASP A 20 14.37 -8.26 -9.50
C ASP A 20 13.07 -7.92 -10.25
N VAL A 21 12.44 -6.77 -9.96
CA VAL A 21 11.23 -6.30 -10.65
C VAL A 21 11.33 -4.80 -10.90
N ASP A 22 11.40 -4.41 -12.18
CA ASP A 22 11.58 -3.01 -12.58
C ASP A 22 10.26 -2.22 -12.48
N LYS A 23 9.13 -2.87 -12.80
CA LYS A 23 7.79 -2.29 -12.67
C LYS A 23 6.71 -3.36 -12.58
N ILE A 24 5.54 -2.94 -12.12
CA ILE A 24 4.32 -3.74 -12.18
C ILE A 24 3.22 -2.97 -12.94
N LEU A 25 2.27 -3.68 -13.53
CA LEU A 25 1.14 -3.10 -14.23
C LEU A 25 -0.06 -4.04 -14.24
N ILE A 26 -1.24 -3.51 -14.47
CA ILE A 26 -2.46 -4.28 -14.70
C ILE A 26 -2.68 -4.38 -16.20
N ARG A 27 -2.75 -5.62 -16.72
CA ARG A 27 -3.21 -5.90 -18.08
C ARG A 27 -4.71 -6.16 -18.07
N SER A 28 -5.38 -5.68 -19.11
CA SER A 28 -6.81 -5.89 -19.37
C SER A 28 -6.97 -6.39 -20.79
N ASP A 29 -7.24 -7.68 -20.95
CA ASP A 29 -7.42 -8.33 -22.24
C ASP A 29 -8.93 -8.42 -22.54
N ASP A 30 -9.36 -7.92 -23.71
CA ASP A 30 -10.76 -8.01 -24.17
C ASP A 30 -11.00 -9.38 -24.80
N GLU A 31 -11.90 -10.17 -24.22
CA GLU A 31 -12.19 -11.52 -24.70
C GLU A 31 -13.25 -11.55 -25.81
N THR A 32 -13.88 -10.42 -26.15
CA THR A 32 -15.16 -10.43 -26.87
C THR A 32 -15.13 -9.96 -28.31
N GLY A 33 -15.52 -10.88 -29.21
CA GLY A 33 -16.12 -10.59 -30.52
C GLY A 33 -17.65 -10.54 -30.41
N LYS A 34 -18.24 -9.36 -30.61
CA LYS A 34 -19.70 -9.07 -30.71
C LYS A 34 -20.58 -9.63 -29.57
N GLY A 35 -20.74 -8.87 -28.49
CA GLY A 35 -21.64 -9.16 -27.36
C GLY A 35 -21.41 -8.19 -26.18
N ASN A 36 -21.88 -8.55 -24.98
CA ASN A 36 -21.47 -7.87 -23.74
C ASN A 36 -19.96 -8.00 -23.56
N ARG A 37 -19.26 -6.87 -23.32
CA ARG A 37 -17.80 -6.85 -23.21
C ARG A 37 -17.33 -7.63 -21.98
N SER A 38 -16.43 -8.58 -22.18
CA SER A 38 -15.76 -9.34 -21.11
C SER A 38 -14.29 -8.95 -21.08
N TYR A 39 -13.77 -8.68 -19.87
CA TYR A 39 -12.38 -8.31 -19.65
C TYR A 39 -11.71 -9.28 -18.68
N ASN A 40 -10.57 -9.81 -19.08
CA ASN A 40 -9.66 -10.52 -18.19
C ASN A 40 -8.60 -9.58 -17.64
N TYR A 41 -8.41 -9.60 -16.33
CA TYR A 41 -7.40 -8.80 -15.65
C TYR A 41 -6.31 -9.68 -15.06
N ARG A 42 -5.06 -9.27 -15.24
CA ARG A 42 -3.90 -9.89 -14.60
C ARG A 42 -2.91 -8.82 -14.16
N VAL A 43 -2.26 -9.05 -13.02
CA VAL A 43 -1.19 -8.19 -12.53
C VAL A 43 0.13 -8.76 -13.07
N CYS A 44 0.88 -7.93 -13.77
CA CYS A 44 2.13 -8.31 -14.39
C CYS A 44 3.28 -7.56 -13.77
N MET A 45 4.43 -8.23 -13.70
CA MET A 45 5.72 -7.63 -13.40
C MET A 45 6.56 -7.61 -14.66
N VAL A 46 7.43 -6.61 -14.79
CA VAL A 46 8.39 -6.51 -15.89
C VAL A 46 9.79 -6.50 -15.31
N LYS A 47 10.67 -7.30 -15.91
CA LYS A 47 12.11 -7.28 -15.64
C LYS A 47 12.87 -7.34 -16.96
N GLN A 48 13.73 -6.35 -17.23
CA GLN A 48 14.53 -6.28 -18.47
C GLN A 48 13.67 -6.55 -19.73
N ASP A 49 12.60 -5.77 -19.88
CA ASP A 49 11.60 -5.88 -20.96
C ASP A 49 10.80 -7.20 -21.03
N THR A 50 11.05 -8.14 -20.12
CA THR A 50 10.28 -9.38 -20.02
C THR A 50 9.09 -9.20 -19.09
N GLU A 51 7.88 -9.31 -19.64
CA GLU A 51 6.64 -9.29 -18.86
C GLU A 51 6.25 -10.69 -18.38
N MET A 52 5.90 -10.80 -17.10
CA MET A 52 5.45 -12.05 -16.48
C MET A 52 4.23 -11.81 -15.59
N ASP A 53 3.31 -12.77 -15.56
CA ASP A 53 2.21 -12.76 -14.58
C ASP A 53 2.76 -12.98 -13.18
N MET A 54 2.40 -12.08 -12.25
CA MET A 54 2.79 -12.16 -10.84
C MET A 54 2.13 -13.34 -10.14
N ARG A 55 0.97 -13.82 -10.61
CA ARG A 55 0.25 -14.93 -9.97
C ARG A 55 1.13 -16.18 -9.90
N GLY A 56 1.39 -16.63 -8.67
CA GLY A 56 2.26 -17.78 -8.40
C GLY A 56 3.75 -17.55 -8.59
N ARG A 57 4.18 -16.31 -8.88
CA ARG A 57 5.59 -15.96 -9.18
C ARG A 57 6.18 -14.84 -8.32
N CYS A 58 5.36 -14.17 -7.52
CA CYS A 58 5.82 -13.11 -6.61
C CYS A 58 5.97 -13.60 -5.16
N SER A 59 6.91 -12.98 -4.44
CA SER A 59 7.14 -13.18 -3.01
C SER A 59 5.99 -12.62 -2.16
N ALA A 60 5.95 -12.96 -0.87
CA ALA A 60 4.96 -12.41 0.05
C ALA A 60 5.06 -10.86 0.14
N GLY A 61 6.28 -10.32 0.26
CA GLY A 61 6.52 -8.87 0.28
C GLY A 61 6.07 -8.18 -1.00
N GLN A 62 6.37 -8.74 -2.16
CA GLN A 62 5.92 -8.19 -3.45
C GLN A 62 4.39 -8.16 -3.56
N LYS A 63 3.70 -9.21 -3.09
CA LYS A 63 2.23 -9.25 -3.08
C LYS A 63 1.63 -8.13 -2.23
N VAL A 64 2.16 -7.93 -1.01
CA VAL A 64 1.68 -6.90 -0.10
C VAL A 64 1.91 -5.52 -0.70
N LEU A 65 3.14 -5.21 -1.14
CA LEU A 65 3.46 -3.91 -1.72
C LEU A 65 2.65 -3.62 -2.99
N ALA A 66 2.57 -4.59 -3.92
CA ALA A 66 1.78 -4.45 -5.13
C ALA A 66 0.30 -4.19 -4.82
N SER A 67 -0.27 -4.89 -3.85
CA SER A 67 -1.67 -4.71 -3.45
C SER A 67 -1.94 -3.32 -2.89
N ILE A 68 -1.02 -2.78 -2.09
CA ILE A 68 -1.12 -1.42 -1.52
C ILE A 68 -1.04 -0.37 -2.63
N ILE A 69 -0.05 -0.49 -3.53
CA ILE A 69 0.16 0.44 -4.65
C ILE A 69 -1.04 0.43 -5.60
N ILE A 70 -1.56 -0.75 -5.95
CA ILE A 70 -2.75 -0.88 -6.79
C ILE A 70 -3.95 -0.19 -6.14
N ARG A 71 -4.16 -0.40 -4.83
CA ARG A 71 -5.24 0.27 -4.10
C ARG A 71 -5.10 1.79 -4.09
N LEU A 72 -3.88 2.31 -3.94
CA LEU A 72 -3.58 3.73 -4.04
C LEU A 72 -3.94 4.29 -5.41
N ALA A 73 -3.46 3.64 -6.48
CA ALA A 73 -3.74 4.06 -7.85
C ALA A 73 -5.23 4.00 -8.20
N LEU A 74 -5.95 2.96 -7.74
CA LEU A 74 -7.39 2.85 -7.94
C LEU A 74 -8.16 3.95 -7.18
N ALA A 75 -7.79 4.22 -5.93
CA ALA A 75 -8.41 5.29 -5.14
C ALA A 75 -8.20 6.66 -5.79
N GLU A 76 -7.06 6.90 -6.42
CA GLU A 76 -6.77 8.14 -7.12
C GLU A 76 -7.56 8.28 -8.43
N CYS A 77 -7.60 7.25 -9.27
CA CYS A 77 -8.31 7.32 -10.55
C CYS A 77 -9.83 7.28 -10.41
N PHE A 78 -10.36 6.55 -9.42
CA PHE A 78 -11.81 6.34 -9.28
C PHE A 78 -12.43 7.10 -8.10
N GLY A 79 -11.64 7.46 -7.08
CA GLY A 79 -12.10 8.18 -5.91
C GLY A 79 -12.21 9.67 -6.18
N VAL A 80 -13.30 10.08 -6.84
CA VAL A 80 -13.64 11.51 -6.91
C VAL A 80 -13.82 12.02 -5.47
N ASN A 81 -12.87 12.82 -4.99
CA ASN A 81 -12.84 13.42 -3.65
C ASN A 81 -12.70 12.46 -2.44
N CYS A 82 -12.21 11.23 -2.62
CA CYS A 82 -11.98 10.32 -1.49
C CYS A 82 -10.61 9.62 -1.58
N GLY A 83 -9.57 10.24 -1.03
CA GLY A 83 -8.23 9.65 -0.90
C GLY A 83 -8.05 8.89 0.42
N LEU A 84 -9.10 8.21 0.91
CA LEU A 84 -9.04 7.41 2.13
C LEU A 84 -8.57 5.98 1.85
N ILE A 85 -7.51 5.54 2.54
CA ILE A 85 -7.03 4.15 2.52
C ILE A 85 -6.84 3.65 3.94
N ALA A 86 -7.37 2.45 4.21
CA ALA A 86 -7.11 1.73 5.45
C ALA A 86 -6.27 0.48 5.18
N LEU A 87 -5.16 0.34 5.90
CA LEU A 87 -4.26 -0.80 5.90
C LEU A 87 -4.38 -1.51 7.25
N ASP A 88 -4.88 -2.75 7.22
CA ASP A 88 -5.04 -3.59 8.41
C ASP A 88 -3.91 -4.61 8.48
N GLU A 89 -3.06 -4.49 9.50
CA GLU A 89 -1.86 -5.30 9.75
C GLU A 89 -0.99 -5.52 8.50
N PRO A 90 -0.48 -4.43 7.88
CA PRO A 90 0.20 -4.50 6.59
C PRO A 90 1.56 -5.23 6.65
N THR A 91 2.07 -5.53 7.84
CA THR A 91 3.34 -6.24 8.05
C THR A 91 3.17 -7.77 8.16
N THR A 92 1.94 -8.28 8.02
CA THR A 92 1.65 -9.72 8.13
C THR A 92 2.51 -10.55 7.16
N ASN A 93 3.25 -11.53 7.70
CA ASN A 93 4.17 -12.43 6.98
C ASN A 93 5.35 -11.73 6.27
N LEU A 94 5.76 -10.55 6.74
CA LEU A 94 6.97 -9.87 6.25
C LEU A 94 8.14 -10.08 7.22
N ASP A 95 9.35 -10.19 6.67
CA ASP A 95 10.58 -10.09 7.45
C ASP A 95 10.93 -8.62 7.74
N VAL A 96 11.90 -8.39 8.63
CA VAL A 96 12.28 -7.05 9.10
C VAL A 96 12.70 -6.12 7.97
N ASP A 97 13.39 -6.63 6.94
CA ASP A 97 13.84 -5.82 5.81
C ASP A 97 12.65 -5.40 4.93
N ASN A 98 11.69 -6.31 4.70
CA ASN A 98 10.45 -6.00 4.00
C ASN A 98 9.54 -5.06 4.81
N ILE A 99 9.50 -5.19 6.15
CA ILE A 99 8.78 -4.27 7.04
C ILE A 99 9.36 -2.86 6.91
N ARG A 100 10.70 -2.73 6.99
CA ARG A 100 11.38 -1.45 6.83
C ARG A 100 11.13 -0.85 5.46
N SER A 101 11.26 -1.64 4.40
CA SER A 101 11.02 -1.22 3.02
C SER A 101 9.59 -0.72 2.83
N LEU A 102 8.59 -1.45 3.35
CA LEU A 102 7.19 -1.05 3.31
C LEU A 102 6.93 0.25 4.09
N ALA A 103 7.52 0.38 5.28
CA ALA A 103 7.37 1.58 6.10
C ALA A 103 7.96 2.82 5.43
N GLN A 104 9.15 2.70 4.82
CA GLN A 104 9.79 3.75 4.03
C GLN A 104 8.95 4.10 2.79
N SER A 105 8.44 3.08 2.11
CA SER A 105 7.55 3.24 0.96
C SER A 105 6.29 4.05 1.30
N LEU A 106 5.66 3.73 2.43
CA LEU A 106 4.49 4.46 2.92
C LEU A 106 4.84 5.88 3.35
N HIS A 107 5.99 6.08 4.00
CA HIS A 107 6.50 7.41 4.33
C HIS A 107 6.61 8.29 3.07
N ASP A 108 7.25 7.79 2.02
CA ASP A 108 7.43 8.52 0.76
C ASP A 108 6.09 8.82 0.07
N ILE A 109 5.14 7.89 0.12
CA ILE A 109 3.77 8.09 -0.38
C ILE A 109 3.06 9.21 0.38
N ILE A 110 3.11 9.18 1.73
CA ILE A 110 2.47 10.21 2.57
C ILE A 110 3.12 11.56 2.30
N GLN A 111 4.45 11.62 2.22
CA GLN A 111 5.19 12.85 1.97
C GLN A 111 4.84 13.46 0.60
N ALA A 112 4.83 12.64 -0.46
CA ALA A 112 4.48 13.09 -1.80
C ALA A 112 3.02 13.60 -1.89
N ARG A 113 2.12 13.04 -1.08
CA ARG A 113 0.68 13.35 -1.12
C ARG A 113 0.22 14.31 -0.03
N ARG A 114 1.09 14.74 0.89
CA ARG A 114 0.74 15.64 2.01
C ARG A 114 0.12 16.97 1.54
N HIS A 115 0.45 17.41 0.33
CA HIS A 115 -0.10 18.63 -0.27
C HIS A 115 -1.44 18.43 -0.99
N GLN A 116 -1.87 17.19 -1.22
CA GLN A 116 -3.19 16.90 -1.78
C GLN A 116 -4.24 17.01 -0.67
N ALA A 117 -5.25 17.85 -0.87
CA ALA A 117 -6.25 18.18 0.16
C ALA A 117 -7.08 16.98 0.67
N ASN A 118 -7.10 15.86 -0.07
CA ASN A 118 -8.06 14.76 0.15
C ASN A 118 -7.41 13.41 0.49
N PHE A 119 -6.14 13.36 0.90
CA PHE A 119 -5.47 12.11 1.26
C PHE A 119 -5.58 11.80 2.76
N GLN A 120 -6.09 10.61 3.10
CA GLN A 120 -6.16 10.10 4.46
C GLN A 120 -5.70 8.64 4.49
N LEU A 121 -4.71 8.33 5.32
CA LEU A 121 -4.21 6.97 5.52
C LEU A 121 -4.51 6.53 6.96
N ILE A 122 -5.16 5.38 7.10
CA ILE A 122 -5.38 4.70 8.38
C ILE A 122 -4.51 3.44 8.37
N VAL A 123 -3.69 3.29 9.40
CA VAL A 123 -2.86 2.10 9.60
C VAL A 123 -3.25 1.46 10.92
N ILE A 124 -3.59 0.18 10.88
CA ILE A 124 -3.81 -0.67 12.06
C ILE A 124 -2.62 -1.61 12.11
N THR A 125 -1.89 -1.56 13.22
CA THR A 125 -0.69 -2.38 13.43
C THR A 125 -0.46 -2.60 14.91
N HIS A 126 0.14 -3.74 15.25
CA HIS A 126 0.74 -4.02 16.55
C HIS A 126 2.28 -4.04 16.50
N ASP A 127 2.87 -3.75 15.34
CA ASP A 127 4.30 -3.74 15.09
C ASP A 127 4.91 -2.36 15.41
N GLU A 128 5.65 -2.29 16.53
CA GLU A 128 6.31 -1.05 16.98
C GLU A 128 7.48 -0.63 16.08
N ASP A 129 8.20 -1.58 15.47
CA ASP A 129 9.33 -1.28 14.60
C ASP A 129 8.86 -0.67 13.28
N PHE A 130 7.73 -1.15 12.75
CA PHE A 130 7.07 -0.56 11.60
C PHE A 130 6.70 0.92 11.83
N LEU A 131 6.17 1.26 13.01
CA LEU A 131 5.84 2.65 13.37
C LEU A 131 7.11 3.53 13.42
N LYS A 132 8.22 3.00 13.96
CA LYS A 132 9.51 3.69 13.99
C LYS A 132 10.07 3.92 12.58
N PHE A 133 10.05 2.90 11.73
CA PHE A 133 10.55 3.02 10.35
C PHE A 133 9.72 3.96 9.49
N MET A 134 8.41 4.05 9.71
CA MET A 134 7.52 4.95 8.99
C MET A 134 7.72 6.42 9.39
N LYS A 135 8.36 6.66 10.55
CA LYS A 135 8.54 8.00 11.14
C LYS A 135 7.21 8.72 11.28
N CYS A 136 6.22 8.06 11.89
CA CYS A 136 4.91 8.63 12.17
C CYS A 136 4.91 10.06 12.76
N PRO A 137 5.88 10.47 13.62
CA PRO A 137 5.93 11.84 14.15
C PRO A 137 6.05 12.93 13.08
N ASP A 138 6.52 12.61 11.88
CA ASP A 138 6.61 13.57 10.78
C ASP A 138 5.20 13.95 10.24
N PHE A 139 4.19 13.15 10.56
CA PHE A 139 2.83 13.23 10.00
C PHE A 139 1.71 13.31 11.04
N CYS A 140 1.90 12.81 12.26
CA CYS A 140 0.90 12.84 13.32
C CYS A 140 1.49 13.04 14.73
N ASP A 141 0.72 13.70 15.60
CA ASP A 141 1.09 13.94 17.00
C ASP A 141 0.56 12.85 17.94
N VAL A 142 -0.54 12.20 17.54
CA VAL A 142 -1.27 11.22 18.35
C VAL A 142 -1.62 9.96 17.57
N TYR A 143 -1.83 8.87 18.30
CA TYR A 143 -2.37 7.63 17.76
C TYR A 143 -3.49 7.07 18.64
N TYR A 144 -4.29 6.17 18.08
CA TYR A 144 -5.38 5.51 18.78
C TYR A 144 -4.94 4.12 19.23
N ARG A 145 -4.86 3.90 20.55
CA ARG A 145 -4.61 2.58 21.11
C ARG A 145 -5.92 1.88 21.43
N VAL A 146 -6.11 0.71 20.83
CA VAL A 146 -7.23 -0.19 21.13
C VAL A 146 -6.75 -1.24 22.15
N SER A 147 -7.49 -1.42 23.24
CA SER A 147 -7.18 -2.40 24.30
C SER A 147 -8.45 -3.00 24.91
N ARG A 148 -8.31 -4.07 25.71
CA ARG A 148 -9.43 -4.61 26.50
C ARG A 148 -9.38 -4.06 27.93
N ASN A 149 -10.54 -3.65 28.46
CA ASN A 149 -10.66 -3.29 29.88
C ASN A 149 -10.85 -4.53 30.77
N GLU A 150 -10.96 -4.32 32.09
CA GLU A 150 -11.17 -5.37 33.10
C GLU A 150 -12.41 -6.25 32.83
N ARG A 151 -13.41 -5.69 32.13
CA ARG A 151 -14.65 -6.39 31.74
C ARG A 151 -14.56 -7.06 30.36
N GLN A 152 -13.36 -7.18 29.79
CA GLN A 152 -13.09 -7.75 28.47
C GLN A 152 -13.76 -7.01 27.30
N LYS A 153 -14.17 -5.75 27.50
CA LYS A 153 -14.72 -4.89 26.43
C LYS A 153 -13.62 -4.08 25.77
N SER A 154 -13.72 -3.86 24.45
CA SER A 154 -12.82 -2.97 23.72
C SER A 154 -12.96 -1.53 24.22
N GLN A 155 -11.83 -0.87 24.45
CA GLN A 155 -11.73 0.55 24.76
C GLN A 155 -10.71 1.18 23.80
N ILE A 156 -10.96 2.42 23.39
CA ILE A 156 -10.06 3.21 22.54
C ILE A 156 -9.56 4.38 23.39
N ARG A 157 -8.24 4.60 23.38
CA ARG A 157 -7.61 5.76 24.02
C ARG A 157 -6.72 6.47 23.02
N VAL A 158 -6.77 7.80 23.03
CA VAL A 158 -5.80 8.62 22.30
C VAL A 158 -4.53 8.69 23.14
N GLN A 159 -3.37 8.46 22.53
CA GLN A 159 -2.06 8.56 23.17
C GLN A 159 -1.13 9.43 22.34
N SER A 160 -0.18 10.09 23.01
CA SER A 160 0.86 10.87 22.34
C SER A 160 1.89 9.94 21.72
N LEU A 161 2.34 10.25 20.50
CA LEU A 161 3.45 9.53 19.88
C LEU A 161 4.79 9.74 20.61
N SER A 162 4.93 10.81 21.39
CA SER A 162 6.09 11.05 22.25
C SER A 162 6.33 9.95 23.27
N ASP A 163 5.31 9.16 23.61
CA ASP A 163 5.36 8.21 24.73
C ASP A 163 5.80 6.80 24.30
N VAL A 164 5.96 6.55 22.98
CA VAL A 164 6.26 5.24 22.36
C VAL A 164 7.65 5.20 21.70
N MET A 165 8.32 6.36 21.61
CA MET A 165 9.70 6.49 21.12
C MET A 165 10.69 6.63 22.27
#